data_AF-A0A2U2B5D2-F1
#
_entry.id   AF-A0A2U2B5D2-F1
#
_cell.length_a   1.000
_cell.length_b   1.000
_cell.length_c   1.000
_cell.angle_alpha   90.00
_cell.angle_beta   90.00
_cell.angle_gamma   90.00
#
_symmetry.space_group_name_H-M   'P 1'
#
loop_
_entity.id
_entity.type
_entity.pdbx_description
1 polymer ?
#
loop_
_entity_poly.entity_id
_entity_poly.type
_entity_poly.pdbx_seq_one_letter_code
_entity_poly.pdbx_strand_id
1 'polypeptide(L)'
;MLSCSSSGKKKQEDDRSHLKTAKEPKGVVFLNPVDSLRLREVYQYSESLNLSDSLLSSVISHVALHFRGIPYVANTLEQEGEEKMVINLREFDCTTFVENVLAIANCIKEDNMHFECFLNRLTEIRYRKGIIDQYPSRLHYFSEWLGDNNAKGLLKIVSNVNQGLKA
;
A
#
# COMPACT_ATOMS: atom_id res chain seq x y z
N MET A 1 45.47 13.58 -37.97
CA MET A 1 44.11 12.99 -38.04
C MET A 1 43.89 12.11 -36.82
N LEU A 2 42.95 12.54 -35.98
CA LEU A 2 42.13 11.80 -35.01
C LEU A 2 42.74 10.60 -34.25
N SER A 3 43.01 10.84 -32.96
CA SER A 3 43.04 9.84 -31.89
C SER A 3 41.63 9.29 -31.60
N CYS A 4 41.49 8.01 -31.25
CA CYS A 4 40.49 7.59 -30.28
C CYS A 4 40.90 6.29 -29.58
N SER A 5 41.30 6.43 -28.32
CA SER A 5 41.49 5.35 -27.36
C SER A 5 40.14 4.77 -26.96
N SER A 6 40.03 3.44 -26.86
CA SER A 6 38.84 2.76 -26.33
C SER A 6 38.82 2.86 -24.80
N SER A 7 38.12 3.87 -24.28
CA SER A 7 37.78 3.96 -22.86
C SER A 7 36.65 2.98 -22.51
N GLY A 8 36.87 2.22 -21.43
CA GLY A 8 35.94 1.22 -20.93
C GLY A 8 34.58 1.81 -20.55
N LYS A 9 33.51 1.12 -20.97
CA LYS A 9 32.17 1.34 -20.44
C LYS A 9 32.03 0.54 -19.14
N LYS A 10 32.03 1.23 -18.01
CA LYS A 10 31.55 0.68 -16.74
C LYS A 10 30.08 0.29 -16.91
N LYS A 11 29.79 -0.97 -16.62
CA LYS A 11 28.44 -1.50 -16.48
C LYS A 11 27.83 -0.80 -15.26
N GLN A 12 26.79 -0.01 -15.47
CA GLN A 12 26.03 0.61 -14.39
C GLN A 12 25.19 -0.52 -13.77
N GLU A 13 25.57 -0.94 -12.56
CA GLU A 13 24.82 -1.93 -11.78
C GLU A 13 23.44 -1.36 -11.45
N ASP A 14 22.42 -2.09 -11.86
CA ASP A 14 21.02 -1.83 -11.57
C ASP A 14 20.76 -2.17 -10.08
N ASP A 15 20.69 -1.14 -9.25
CA ASP A 15 20.55 -1.22 -7.79
C ASP A 15 19.11 -1.54 -7.35
N ARG A 16 18.45 -2.46 -8.06
CA ARG A 16 17.13 -3.02 -7.70
C ARG A 16 17.23 -4.34 -6.93
N SER A 17 18.39 -4.64 -6.35
CA SER A 17 18.61 -5.88 -5.61
C SER A 17 18.03 -5.88 -4.18
N HIS A 18 17.23 -4.87 -3.81
CA HIS A 18 16.74 -4.69 -2.44
C HIS A 18 15.22 -4.78 -2.26
N LEU A 19 14.44 -5.09 -3.30
CA LEU A 19 13.12 -5.67 -3.07
C LEU A 19 13.31 -7.14 -2.64
N LYS A 20 13.61 -7.31 -1.36
CA LYS A 20 13.49 -8.60 -0.68
C LYS A 20 12.09 -9.12 -0.98
N THR A 21 12.01 -10.34 -1.48
CA THR A 21 10.76 -11.06 -1.68
C THR A 21 9.92 -10.94 -0.41
N ALA A 22 8.75 -10.33 -0.53
CA ALA A 22 7.79 -10.29 0.56
C ALA A 22 7.53 -11.74 0.99
N LYS A 23 7.90 -12.06 2.22
CA LYS A 23 7.60 -13.34 2.85
C LYS A 23 6.07 -13.50 2.78
N GLU A 24 5.57 -14.63 2.27
CA GLU A 24 4.12 -14.84 2.21
C GLU A 24 3.49 -14.53 3.56
N PRO A 25 2.39 -13.77 3.58
CA PRO A 25 1.78 -13.29 4.81
C PRO A 25 1.21 -14.51 5.53
N LYS A 26 1.97 -14.99 6.51
CA LYS A 26 1.51 -15.98 7.47
C LYS A 26 0.48 -15.30 8.36
N GLY A 27 -0.79 -15.48 8.07
CA GLY A 27 -1.87 -14.93 8.88
C GLY A 27 -3.22 -15.41 8.42
N VAL A 28 -4.10 -15.72 9.37
CA VAL A 28 -5.51 -15.98 9.09
C VAL A 28 -6.11 -14.72 8.48
N VAL A 29 -6.66 -14.84 7.27
CA VAL A 29 -7.31 -13.73 6.57
C VAL A 29 -8.82 -13.84 6.78
N PHE A 30 -9.45 -12.79 7.30
CA PHE A 30 -10.90 -12.67 7.26
C PHE A 30 -11.30 -11.89 6.00
N LEU A 31 -11.99 -12.56 5.08
CA LEU A 31 -12.37 -12.04 3.78
C LEU A 31 -13.80 -12.47 3.44
N ASN A 32 -14.68 -11.52 3.17
CA ASN A 32 -15.99 -11.84 2.58
C ASN A 32 -15.84 -12.01 1.06
N PRO A 33 -16.53 -12.97 0.41
CA PRO A 33 -16.47 -13.12 -1.05
C PRO A 33 -16.77 -11.84 -1.84
N VAL A 34 -17.62 -10.96 -1.31
CA VAL A 34 -17.92 -9.66 -1.93
C VAL A 34 -16.72 -8.72 -1.94
N ASP A 35 -15.82 -8.81 -0.96
CA ASP A 35 -14.59 -8.01 -0.93
C ASP A 35 -13.66 -8.42 -2.10
N SER A 36 -13.55 -9.72 -2.37
CA SER A 36 -12.79 -10.22 -3.53
C SER A 36 -13.37 -9.76 -4.86
N LEU A 37 -14.70 -9.65 -4.96
CA LEU A 37 -15.37 -9.12 -6.15
C LEU A 37 -15.03 -7.64 -6.35
N ARG A 38 -15.13 -6.82 -5.29
CA ARG A 38 -14.78 -5.40 -5.35
C ARG A 38 -13.32 -5.15 -5.71
N LEU A 39 -12.41 -5.97 -5.16
CA LEU A 39 -10.99 -5.89 -5.53
C LEU A 39 -10.79 -6.18 -7.02
N ARG A 40 -11.48 -7.19 -7.55
CA ARG A 40 -11.43 -7.51 -8.98
C ARG A 40 -12.02 -6.38 -9.83
N GLU A 41 -13.13 -5.80 -9.41
CA GLU A 41 -13.79 -4.69 -10.12
C GLU A 41 -12.86 -3.48 -10.25
N VAL A 42 -12.15 -3.10 -9.18
CA VAL A 42 -11.21 -1.97 -9.24
C VAL A 42 -9.99 -2.27 -10.13
N TYR A 43 -9.50 -3.51 -10.14
CA TYR A 43 -8.40 -3.91 -11.03
C TYR A 43 -8.82 -3.94 -12.51
N GLN A 44 -9.98 -4.49 -12.83
CA GLN A 44 -10.52 -4.46 -14.18
C GLN A 44 -10.77 -3.01 -14.66
N TYR A 45 -11.27 -2.16 -13.77
CA TYR A 45 -11.41 -0.74 -14.04
C TYR A 45 -10.05 -0.08 -14.34
N SER A 46 -9.02 -0.38 -13.55
CA SER A 46 -7.68 0.18 -13.78
C SER A 46 -7.01 -0.31 -15.06
N GLU A 47 -7.21 -1.58 -15.42
CA GLU A 47 -6.73 -2.17 -16.69
C GLU A 47 -7.40 -1.46 -17.88
N SER A 48 -8.71 -1.25 -17.83
CA SER A 48 -9.46 -0.59 -18.91
C SER A 48 -8.97 0.84 -19.21
N LEU A 49 -8.31 1.47 -18.26
CA LEU A 49 -7.75 2.82 -18.35
C LEU A 49 -6.21 2.83 -18.48
N ASN A 50 -5.55 1.67 -18.52
CA ASN A 50 -4.09 1.53 -18.51
C ASN A 50 -3.42 2.34 -17.38
N LEU A 51 -3.96 2.24 -16.15
CA LEU A 51 -3.49 3.06 -15.03
C LEU A 51 -2.08 2.67 -14.55
N SER A 52 -1.58 1.47 -14.85
CA SER A 52 -0.22 1.04 -14.48
C SER A 52 0.86 1.97 -15.07
N ASP A 53 0.63 2.54 -16.25
CA ASP A 53 1.52 3.51 -16.90
C ASP A 53 1.38 4.95 -16.37
N SER A 54 0.30 5.24 -15.62
CA SER A 54 0.02 6.57 -15.11
C SER A 54 0.88 6.95 -13.90
N LEU A 55 0.93 8.24 -13.56
CA LEU A 55 1.52 8.70 -12.30
C LEU A 55 0.79 8.07 -11.10
N LEU A 56 1.53 7.67 -10.06
CA LEU A 56 0.96 7.05 -8.85
C LEU A 56 -0.14 7.92 -8.23
N SER A 57 0.00 9.25 -8.22
CA SER A 57 -1.03 10.18 -7.74
C SER A 57 -2.35 10.08 -8.52
N SER A 58 -2.27 9.85 -9.84
CA SER A 58 -3.44 9.60 -10.68
C SER A 58 -4.09 8.26 -10.32
N VAL A 59 -3.29 7.20 -10.19
CA VAL A 59 -3.79 5.87 -9.79
C VAL A 59 -4.51 5.93 -8.45
N ILE A 60 -3.90 6.56 -7.44
CA ILE A 60 -4.51 6.76 -6.12
C ILE A 60 -5.86 7.49 -6.24
N SER A 61 -5.93 8.54 -7.06
CA SER A 61 -7.16 9.32 -7.24
C SER A 61 -8.26 8.48 -7.89
N HIS A 62 -7.94 7.69 -8.92
CA HIS A 62 -8.88 6.79 -9.58
C HIS A 62 -9.40 5.70 -8.63
N VAL A 63 -8.51 5.08 -7.86
CA VAL A 63 -8.88 4.05 -6.88
C VAL A 63 -9.76 4.66 -5.77
N ALA A 64 -9.40 5.83 -5.24
CA ALA A 64 -10.20 6.52 -4.24
C ALA A 64 -11.61 6.86 -4.75
N LEU A 65 -11.71 7.36 -5.99
CA LEU A 65 -13.00 7.70 -6.61
C LEU A 65 -13.84 6.45 -6.93
N HIS A 66 -13.22 5.30 -7.20
CA HIS A 66 -13.91 4.03 -7.40
C HIS A 66 -14.72 3.63 -6.15
N PHE A 67 -14.20 3.91 -4.96
CA PHE A 67 -14.89 3.64 -3.68
C PHE A 67 -15.80 4.79 -3.20
N ARG A 68 -16.11 5.77 -4.05
CA ARG A 68 -17.02 6.86 -3.69
C ARG A 68 -18.43 6.33 -3.45
N GLY A 69 -19.02 6.69 -2.31
CA GLY A 69 -20.37 6.27 -1.92
C GLY A 69 -20.41 4.97 -1.12
N ILE A 70 -19.26 4.34 -0.85
CA ILE A 70 -19.19 3.22 0.08
C ILE A 70 -19.47 3.71 1.52
N PRO A 71 -20.29 2.98 2.31
CA PRO A 71 -20.68 3.40 3.65
C PRO A 71 -19.50 3.64 4.60
N TYR A 72 -19.67 4.64 5.47
CA TYR A 72 -18.78 4.88 6.59
C TYR A 72 -19.16 4.00 7.78
N VAL A 73 -18.28 3.11 8.23
CA VAL A 73 -18.50 2.24 9.40
C VAL A 73 -17.22 2.16 10.22
N ALA A 74 -17.34 2.45 11.52
CA ALA A 74 -16.22 2.37 12.46
C ALA A 74 -15.99 0.92 12.93
N ASN A 75 -14.78 0.65 13.43
CA ASN A 75 -14.41 -0.61 14.08
C ASN A 75 -14.55 -1.86 13.19
N THR A 76 -14.46 -1.72 11.85
CA THR A 76 -14.60 -2.84 10.91
C THR A 76 -13.48 -3.88 11.04
N LEU A 77 -12.34 -3.50 11.65
CA LEU A 77 -11.20 -4.39 11.89
C LEU A 77 -11.30 -5.14 13.22
N GLU A 78 -12.22 -4.77 14.10
CA GLU A 78 -12.32 -5.38 15.43
C GLU A 78 -13.06 -6.71 15.34
N GLN A 79 -12.37 -7.78 15.72
CA GLN A 79 -12.86 -9.15 15.68
C GLN A 79 -12.54 -9.82 17.01
N GLU A 80 -13.38 -10.77 17.43
CA GLU A 80 -13.08 -11.59 18.60
C GLU A 80 -11.85 -12.48 18.35
N GLY A 81 -11.06 -12.68 19.40
CA GLY A 81 -9.87 -13.54 19.39
C GLY A 81 -8.56 -12.80 19.10
N GLU A 82 -7.61 -13.53 18.53
CA GLU A 82 -6.30 -12.99 18.17
C GLU A 82 -6.39 -12.03 16.97
N GLU A 83 -5.47 -11.06 16.92
CA GLU A 83 -5.33 -10.16 15.78
C GLU A 83 -5.06 -10.95 14.51
N LYS A 84 -5.79 -10.60 13.46
CA LYS A 84 -5.76 -11.26 12.17
C LYS A 84 -5.95 -10.24 11.07
N MET A 85 -5.56 -10.61 9.85
CA MET A 85 -5.70 -9.72 8.72
C MET A 85 -7.18 -9.64 8.30
N VAL A 86 -7.82 -8.50 8.55
CA VAL A 86 -9.21 -8.25 8.11
C VAL A 86 -9.22 -7.43 6.82
N ILE A 87 -9.84 -7.98 5.78
CA ILE A 87 -10.09 -7.27 4.52
C ILE A 87 -11.58 -6.94 4.47
N ASN A 88 -11.89 -5.65 4.40
CA ASN A 88 -13.24 -5.13 4.19
C ASN A 88 -13.15 -4.01 3.13
N LEU A 89 -13.73 -4.25 1.96
CA LEU A 89 -13.89 -3.27 0.88
C LEU A 89 -15.35 -2.84 0.72
N ARG A 90 -16.23 -3.32 1.61
CA ARG A 90 -17.67 -3.03 1.65
C ARG A 90 -18.00 -1.79 2.47
N GLU A 91 -17.17 -1.50 3.45
CA GLU A 91 -17.36 -0.47 4.47
C GLU A 91 -15.99 0.05 4.90
N PHE A 92 -15.87 1.37 5.07
CA PHE A 92 -14.61 2.00 5.47
C PHE A 92 -14.81 2.96 6.63
N ASP A 93 -13.77 3.15 7.43
CA ASP A 93 -13.52 4.38 8.17
C ASP A 93 -12.45 5.22 7.45
N CYS A 94 -12.03 6.34 8.04
CA CYS A 94 -11.04 7.21 7.43
C CYS A 94 -9.66 6.54 7.23
N THR A 95 -9.24 5.68 8.17
CA THR A 95 -7.93 5.02 8.13
C THR A 95 -7.95 3.88 7.12
N THR A 96 -8.90 2.95 7.26
CA THR A 96 -9.03 1.79 6.38
C THR A 96 -9.26 2.19 4.93
N PHE A 97 -9.96 3.29 4.66
CA PHE A 97 -10.07 3.84 3.31
C PHE A 97 -8.69 4.14 2.70
N VAL A 98 -7.87 4.92 3.41
CA VAL A 98 -6.53 5.31 2.95
C VAL A 98 -5.63 4.09 2.78
N GLU A 99 -5.63 3.17 3.74
CA GLU A 99 -4.81 1.96 3.67
C GLU A 99 -5.15 1.10 2.46
N ASN A 100 -6.44 0.84 2.21
CA ASN A 100 -6.87 0.02 1.09
C ASN A 100 -6.60 0.70 -0.26
N VAL A 101 -6.86 2.00 -0.38
CA VAL A 101 -6.57 2.78 -1.59
C VAL A 101 -5.08 2.73 -1.92
N LEU A 102 -4.22 2.95 -0.92
CA LEU A 102 -2.77 2.88 -1.11
C LEU A 102 -2.30 1.48 -1.48
N ALA A 103 -2.82 0.43 -0.83
CA ALA A 103 -2.45 -0.94 -1.15
C ALA A 103 -2.79 -1.31 -2.60
N ILE A 104 -4.02 -1.02 -3.01
CA ILE A 104 -4.53 -1.30 -4.37
C ILE A 104 -3.77 -0.49 -5.41
N ALA A 105 -3.55 0.80 -5.16
CA ALA A 105 -2.84 1.68 -6.11
C ALA A 105 -1.39 1.24 -6.34
N ASN A 106 -0.69 0.74 -5.30
CA ASN A 106 0.66 0.20 -5.45
C ASN A 106 0.65 -1.07 -6.32
N CYS A 107 -0.30 -1.99 -6.11
CA CYS A 107 -0.41 -3.20 -6.94
C CYS A 107 -0.70 -2.88 -8.41
N ILE A 108 -1.56 -1.91 -8.68
CA ILE A 108 -1.80 -1.41 -10.05
C ILE A 108 -0.52 -0.80 -10.62
N LYS A 109 0.19 0.02 -9.83
CA LYS A 109 1.41 0.70 -10.32
C LYS A 109 2.57 -0.27 -10.61
N GLU A 110 2.58 -1.41 -9.92
CA GLU A 110 3.53 -2.49 -10.12
C GLU A 110 3.12 -3.48 -11.22
N ASP A 111 1.96 -3.25 -11.85
CA ASP A 111 1.35 -4.18 -12.81
C ASP A 111 1.18 -5.60 -12.23
N ASN A 112 0.92 -5.67 -10.91
CA ASN A 112 0.78 -6.90 -10.13
C ASN A 112 -0.58 -6.93 -9.43
N MET A 113 -1.65 -7.02 -10.22
CA MET A 113 -3.04 -6.95 -9.76
C MET A 113 -3.56 -8.30 -9.24
N HIS A 114 -2.74 -8.98 -8.43
CA HIS A 114 -3.10 -10.22 -7.76
C HIS A 114 -3.54 -9.98 -6.31
N PHE A 115 -4.28 -10.92 -5.74
CA PHE A 115 -4.76 -10.83 -4.36
C PHE A 115 -3.59 -10.81 -3.36
N GLU A 116 -2.54 -11.57 -3.65
CA GLU A 116 -1.32 -11.68 -2.86
C GLU A 116 -0.59 -10.33 -2.80
N CYS A 117 -0.52 -9.59 -3.91
CA CYS A 117 0.03 -8.25 -3.90
C CYS A 117 -0.76 -7.35 -2.94
N PHE A 118 -2.09 -7.34 -3.07
CA PHE A 118 -2.95 -6.52 -2.23
C PHE A 118 -2.80 -6.86 -0.74
N LEU A 119 -2.83 -8.16 -0.42
CA LEU A 119 -2.65 -8.67 0.93
C LEU A 119 -1.30 -8.25 1.52
N ASN A 120 -0.22 -8.37 0.75
CA ASN A 120 1.13 -7.96 1.15
C ASN A 120 1.20 -6.46 1.41
N ARG A 121 0.72 -5.64 0.46
CA ARG A 121 0.75 -4.18 0.59
C ARG A 121 -0.09 -3.69 1.76
N LEU A 122 -1.27 -4.26 1.97
CA LEU A 122 -2.13 -3.87 3.09
C LEU A 122 -1.52 -4.31 4.42
N THR A 123 -0.89 -5.49 4.48
CA THR A 123 -0.16 -5.95 5.68
C THR A 123 1.01 -5.03 6.00
N GLU A 124 1.81 -4.72 4.98
CA GLU A 124 2.92 -3.78 5.09
C GLU A 124 2.45 -2.43 5.60
N ILE A 125 1.34 -1.88 5.11
CA ILE A 125 0.84 -0.56 5.51
C ILE A 125 0.31 -0.54 6.95
N ARG A 126 -0.51 -1.53 7.30
CA ARG A 126 -1.33 -1.54 8.53
C ARG A 126 -0.56 -1.96 9.78
N TYR A 127 0.45 -2.81 9.64
CA TYR A 127 1.17 -3.40 10.75
C TYR A 127 2.59 -2.88 10.87
N ARG A 128 3.06 -2.75 12.11
CA ARG A 128 4.41 -2.32 12.44
C ARG A 128 5.42 -3.25 11.79
N LYS A 129 6.33 -2.70 10.97
CA LYS A 129 7.30 -3.48 10.16
C LYS A 129 6.64 -4.53 9.24
N GLY A 130 5.35 -4.43 8.95
CA GLY A 130 4.59 -5.41 8.17
C GLY A 130 4.43 -6.77 8.84
N ILE A 131 4.47 -6.84 10.18
CA ILE A 131 4.35 -8.09 10.94
C ILE A 131 3.08 -8.07 11.77
N ILE A 132 2.21 -9.06 11.55
CA ILE A 132 1.05 -9.31 12.40
C ILE A 132 1.52 -10.08 13.63
N ASP A 133 1.50 -9.43 14.78
CA ASP A 133 1.85 -9.99 16.09
C ASP A 133 0.93 -9.39 17.16
N GLN A 134 -0.24 -10.01 17.33
CA GLN A 134 -1.29 -9.58 18.26
C GLN A 134 -1.79 -8.14 17.99
N TYR A 135 -2.80 -7.71 18.74
CA TYR A 135 -3.45 -6.42 18.56
C TYR A 135 -2.49 -5.21 18.59
N PRO A 136 -1.45 -5.16 19.45
CA PRO A 136 -0.53 -4.02 19.48
C PRO A 136 0.37 -3.88 18.25
N SER A 137 0.48 -4.92 17.40
CA SER A 137 1.25 -4.82 16.15
C SER A 137 0.60 -3.91 15.11
N ARG A 138 -0.72 -3.71 15.17
CA ARG A 138 -1.44 -2.78 14.31
C ARG A 138 -1.10 -1.33 14.68
N LEU A 139 -0.92 -0.48 13.67
CA LEU A 139 -0.52 0.92 13.85
C LEU A 139 -1.74 1.79 14.20
N HIS A 140 -2.12 1.82 15.48
CA HIS A 140 -3.33 2.51 15.97
C HIS A 140 -3.20 4.04 16.05
N TYR A 141 -2.00 4.56 16.26
CA TYR A 141 -1.76 6.00 16.32
C TYR A 141 -1.30 6.53 14.97
N PHE A 142 -2.02 7.49 14.39
CA PHE A 142 -1.72 8.02 13.06
C PHE A 142 -0.29 8.57 12.91
N SER A 143 0.26 9.17 13.97
CA SER A 143 1.66 9.62 13.99
C SER A 143 2.66 8.46 13.88
N GLU A 144 2.38 7.34 14.56
CA GLU A 144 3.18 6.12 14.44
C GLU A 144 2.99 5.48 13.06
N TRP A 145 1.76 5.44 12.56
CA TRP A 145 1.44 4.97 11.21
C TRP A 145 2.25 5.73 10.15
N LEU A 146 2.34 7.06 10.26
CA LEU A 146 3.17 7.88 9.38
C LEU A 146 4.66 7.55 9.54
N GLY A 147 5.15 7.45 10.77
CA GLY A 147 6.57 7.18 11.06
C GLY A 147 7.02 5.82 10.53
N ASP A 148 6.25 4.76 10.81
CA ASP A 148 6.57 3.40 10.37
C ASP A 148 6.46 3.27 8.86
N ASN A 149 5.41 3.81 8.23
CA ASN A 149 5.27 3.79 6.77
C ASN A 149 6.32 4.65 6.03
N ASN A 150 6.79 5.75 6.64
CA ASN A 150 7.94 6.50 6.13
C ASN A 150 9.24 5.68 6.25
N ALA A 151 9.46 5.01 7.38
CA ALA A 151 10.63 4.16 7.59
C ALA A 151 10.65 2.92 6.67
N LYS A 152 9.49 2.38 6.32
CA LYS A 152 9.32 1.31 5.32
C LYS A 152 9.47 1.83 3.87
N GLY A 153 9.56 3.15 3.65
CA GLY A 153 9.66 3.76 2.32
C GLY A 153 8.36 3.77 1.53
N LEU A 154 7.21 3.50 2.17
CA LEU A 154 5.89 3.46 1.53
C LEU A 154 5.28 4.85 1.35
N LEU A 155 5.71 5.81 2.17
CA LEU A 155 5.32 7.22 2.05
C LEU A 155 6.48 8.14 2.37
N LYS A 156 6.33 9.41 2.00
CA LYS A 156 7.25 10.48 2.36
C LYS A 156 6.48 11.57 3.09
N ILE A 157 6.91 11.91 4.30
CA ILE A 157 6.34 13.04 5.05
C ILE A 157 6.79 14.34 4.37
N VAL A 158 5.83 15.17 3.94
CA VAL A 158 6.10 16.45 3.23
C VAL A 158 5.94 17.69 4.12
N SER A 159 5.29 17.56 5.27
CA SER A 159 5.10 18.67 6.22
C SER A 159 6.42 19.02 6.92
N ASN A 160 6.79 20.30 6.90
CA ASN A 160 7.95 20.81 7.60
C ASN A 160 7.75 20.79 9.13
N VAL A 161 8.57 20.04 9.84
CA VAL A 161 8.66 20.04 11.33
C VAL A 161 9.05 21.43 11.88
N ASN A 162 9.55 22.34 11.01
CA ASN A 162 10.02 23.67 11.37
C ASN A 162 8.95 24.77 11.39
N GLN A 163 7.68 24.47 11.14
CA GLN A 163 6.58 25.40 11.45
C GLN A 163 6.00 25.08 12.82
N GLY A 164 6.86 25.13 13.84
CA GLY A 164 6.43 25.00 15.22
C GLY A 164 5.35 26.03 15.54
N LEU A 165 4.32 25.60 16.25
CA LEU A 165 3.47 26.49 17.03
C LEU A 165 4.40 27.27 17.96
N LYS A 166 4.66 28.54 17.62
CA LYS A 166 5.18 29.49 18.59
C LYS A 166 4.08 29.64 19.64
N ALA A 167 4.31 29.06 20.82
CA ALA A 167 3.54 29.39 22.02
C ALA A 167 3.79 30.85 22.41
#